data_AF-A0AAU3B1D0-F1
#
_entry.id   AF-A0AAU3B1D0-F1
#
_cell.length_a   1.000
_cell.length_b   1.000
_cell.length_c   1.000
_cell.angle_alpha   90.00
_cell.angle_beta   90.00
_cell.angle_gamma   90.00
#
_symmetry.space_group_name_H-M   'P 1'
#
loop_
_entity.id
_entity.type
_entity.pdbx_description
1 polymer ?
#
loop_
_entity_poly.entity_id
_entity_poly.type
_entity_poly.pdbx_seq_one_letter_code
_entity_poly.pdbx_strand_id
1 'polypeptide(L)'
;MRRLADQDARRHEATAADLERRRATYIALNTSARLWRIRLMEDLNRFPDQAGPSSETEEARLLFQNDFAQAQMLVPDTVLDAANRVRIALAHAHKWFRQLGHGSATDDHASEELRAFLLHLWDEITQMQAVMRKDLGVGSGVPVPSERPEAYRPPGA
;
A
#
# COMPACT_ATOMS: atom_id res chain seq x y z
N MET A 1 27.63 33.11 19.86
CA MET A 1 26.33 33.50 19.29
C MET A 1 26.17 33.09 17.83
N ARG A 2 26.93 33.64 16.86
CA ARG A 2 26.74 33.33 15.42
C ARG A 2 26.90 31.83 15.04
N ARG A 3 27.92 31.14 15.59
CA ARG A 3 28.11 29.69 15.33
C ARG A 3 26.98 28.80 15.88
N LEU A 4 26.33 29.20 16.97
CA LEU A 4 25.20 28.46 17.55
C LEU A 4 23.96 28.63 16.67
N ALA A 5 23.67 29.86 16.24
CA ALA A 5 22.58 30.14 15.30
C ALA A 5 22.77 29.42 13.94
N ASP A 6 23.99 29.40 13.40
CA ASP A 6 24.29 28.65 12.17
C ASP A 6 24.16 27.13 12.35
N GLN A 7 24.44 26.62 13.55
CA GLN A 7 24.32 25.19 13.87
C GLN A 7 22.87 24.77 14.07
N ASP A 8 22.05 25.62 14.68
CA ASP A 8 20.60 25.39 14.82
C ASP A 8 19.90 25.47 13.47
N ALA A 9 20.26 26.45 12.62
CA ALA A 9 19.73 26.55 11.26
C ALA A 9 20.02 25.28 10.43
N ARG A 10 21.26 24.77 10.46
CA ARG A 10 21.63 23.51 9.78
C ARG A 10 20.87 22.30 10.30
N ARG A 11 20.61 22.23 11.62
CA ARG A 11 19.82 21.15 12.22
C ARG A 11 18.38 21.19 11.76
N HIS A 12 17.77 22.37 11.77
CA HIS A 12 16.40 22.55 11.28
C HIS A 12 16.27 22.17 9.80
N GLU A 13 17.21 22.60 8.97
CA GLU A 13 17.24 22.25 7.54
C GLU A 13 17.40 20.73 7.33
N ALA A 14 18.29 20.08 8.06
CA ALA A 14 18.48 18.63 7.98
C ALA A 14 17.22 17.86 8.40
N THR A 15 16.54 18.29 9.47
CA THR A 15 15.28 17.69 9.92
C THR A 15 14.15 17.88 8.91
N ALA A 16 14.02 19.08 8.33
CA ALA A 16 13.02 19.35 7.31
C ALA A 16 13.25 18.51 6.05
N ALA A 17 14.51 18.40 5.60
CA ALA A 17 14.87 17.59 4.45
C ALA A 17 14.62 16.09 4.69
N ASP A 18 14.84 15.60 5.92
CA ASP A 18 14.53 14.21 6.28
C ASP A 18 13.03 13.93 6.26
N LEU A 19 12.24 14.84 6.83
CA LEU A 19 10.79 14.72 6.85
C LEU A 19 10.21 14.70 5.42
N GLU A 20 10.72 15.55 4.54
CA GLU A 20 10.27 15.60 3.15
C GLU A 20 10.66 14.33 2.37
N ARG A 21 11.86 13.79 2.59
CA ARG A 21 12.24 12.49 2.00
C ARG A 21 11.31 11.37 2.44
N ARG A 22 11.02 11.26 3.75
CA ARG A 22 10.07 10.26 4.26
C ARG A 22 8.69 10.44 3.68
N ARG A 23 8.21 11.68 3.60
CA ARG A 23 6.91 12.00 3.00
C ARG A 23 6.83 11.54 1.55
N ALA A 24 7.85 11.83 0.74
CA ALA A 24 7.92 11.37 -0.65
C ALA A 24 7.91 9.84 -0.74
N THR A 25 8.70 9.15 0.10
CA THR A 25 8.71 7.68 0.18
C THR A 25 7.34 7.11 0.57
N TYR A 26 6.65 7.72 1.53
CA TYR A 26 5.31 7.29 1.95
C TYR A 26 4.26 7.47 0.85
N ILE A 27 4.34 8.57 0.09
CA ILE A 27 3.47 8.81 -1.07
C ILE A 27 3.70 7.72 -2.13
N ALA A 28 4.96 7.42 -2.46
CA ALA A 28 5.30 6.40 -3.45
C ALA A 28 4.77 5.02 -3.04
N LEU A 29 5.15 4.55 -1.84
CA LEU A 29 4.68 3.27 -1.28
C LEU A 29 3.15 3.15 -1.26
N ASN A 30 2.46 4.20 -0.84
CA ASN A 30 1.01 4.21 -0.76
C ASN A 30 0.38 4.07 -2.16
N THR A 31 0.88 4.87 -3.10
CA THR A 31 0.36 4.96 -4.46
C THR A 31 0.55 3.63 -5.18
N SER A 32 1.76 3.05 -5.12
CA SER A 32 2.05 1.79 -5.80
C SER A 32 1.37 0.59 -5.15
N ALA A 33 1.19 0.56 -3.82
CA ALA A 33 0.41 -0.47 -3.14
C ALA A 33 -1.07 -0.45 -3.58
N ARG A 34 -1.68 0.75 -3.59
CA ARG A 34 -3.08 0.93 -4.02
C ARG A 34 -3.23 0.56 -5.49
N LEU A 35 -2.31 0.98 -6.36
CA LEU A 35 -2.32 0.64 -7.78
C LEU A 35 -2.26 -0.88 -7.99
N TRP A 36 -1.33 -1.58 -7.35
CA TRP A 36 -1.22 -3.03 -7.52
C TRP A 36 -2.48 -3.76 -7.05
N ARG A 37 -3.07 -3.36 -5.93
CA ARG A 37 -4.37 -3.90 -5.47
C ARG A 37 -5.49 -3.65 -6.49
N ILE A 38 -5.58 -2.43 -7.03
CA ILE A 38 -6.62 -2.06 -8.01
C ILE A 38 -6.47 -2.93 -9.26
N ARG A 39 -5.26 -3.07 -9.79
CA ARG A 39 -5.00 -3.89 -10.98
C ARG A 39 -5.35 -5.37 -10.76
N LEU A 40 -5.01 -5.93 -9.59
CA LEU A 40 -5.45 -7.28 -9.21
C LEU A 40 -6.99 -7.41 -9.19
N MET A 41 -7.70 -6.42 -8.65
CA MET A 41 -9.17 -6.43 -8.62
C MET A 41 -9.76 -6.29 -10.05
N GLU A 42 -9.17 -5.44 -10.88
CA GLU A 42 -9.59 -5.24 -12.28
C GLU A 42 -9.38 -6.49 -13.14
N ASP A 43 -8.27 -7.20 -12.96
CA ASP A 43 -8.05 -8.48 -13.63
C ASP A 43 -9.01 -9.55 -13.12
N LEU A 44 -9.22 -9.63 -11.80
CA LEU A 44 -10.17 -10.58 -11.21
C LEU A 44 -11.62 -10.33 -11.68
N ASN A 45 -11.99 -9.08 -11.96
CA ASN A 45 -13.29 -8.74 -12.57
C ASN A 45 -13.44 -9.26 -14.01
N ARG A 46 -12.33 -9.52 -14.70
CA ARG A 46 -12.31 -10.07 -16.06
C ARG A 46 -12.14 -11.59 -16.08
N PHE A 47 -11.95 -12.23 -14.94
CA PHE A 47 -11.93 -13.68 -14.82
C PHE A 47 -13.37 -14.24 -14.91
N PRO A 48 -13.62 -15.38 -15.60
CA PRO A 48 -12.65 -16.27 -16.24
C PRO A 48 -12.24 -15.91 -17.67
N ASP A 49 -12.85 -14.88 -18.29
CA ASP A 49 -12.59 -14.51 -19.69
C ASP A 49 -11.11 -14.17 -19.94
N GLN A 50 -10.43 -13.60 -18.94
CA GLN A 50 -8.98 -13.37 -18.92
C GLN A 50 -8.38 -14.02 -17.68
N ALA A 51 -7.54 -15.03 -17.90
CA ALA A 51 -6.93 -15.81 -16.83
C ALA A 51 -5.68 -15.13 -16.27
N GLY A 52 -5.68 -14.89 -14.96
CA GLY A 52 -4.51 -14.47 -14.20
C GLY A 52 -4.11 -12.99 -14.36
N PRO A 53 -3.00 -12.59 -13.72
CA PRO A 53 -2.52 -11.20 -13.72
C PRO A 53 -2.12 -10.70 -15.12
N SER A 54 -2.55 -9.49 -15.48
CA SER A 54 -2.17 -8.83 -16.73
C SER A 54 -0.75 -8.23 -16.68
N SER A 55 -0.26 -7.74 -17.83
CA SER A 55 0.98 -6.96 -17.91
C SER A 55 0.96 -5.71 -17.02
N GLU A 56 -0.16 -4.99 -16.97
CA GLU A 56 -0.34 -3.81 -16.14
C GLU A 56 -0.29 -4.14 -14.64
N THR A 57 -0.80 -5.32 -14.25
CA THR A 57 -0.64 -5.83 -12.88
C THR A 57 0.81 -6.15 -12.56
N GLU A 58 1.55 -6.74 -13.49
CA GLU A 58 2.98 -7.01 -13.31
C GLU A 58 3.81 -5.72 -13.23
N GLU A 59 3.50 -4.70 -14.03
CA GLU A 59 4.11 -3.37 -13.94
C GLU A 59 3.86 -2.73 -12.57
N ALA A 60 2.61 -2.76 -12.09
CA ALA A 60 2.24 -2.25 -10.78
C ALA A 60 2.96 -3.01 -9.64
N ARG A 61 3.12 -4.33 -9.78
CA ARG A 61 3.91 -5.15 -8.84
C ARG A 61 5.36 -4.72 -8.79
N LEU A 62 6.00 -4.53 -9.96
CA LEU A 62 7.40 -4.13 -10.04
C LEU A 62 7.62 -2.72 -9.49
N LEU A 63 6.70 -1.79 -9.78
CA LEU A 63 6.72 -0.45 -9.21
C LEU A 63 6.68 -0.49 -7.67
N PHE A 64 5.75 -1.26 -7.10
CA PHE A 64 5.67 -1.40 -5.64
C PHE A 64 6.92 -2.06 -5.04
N GLN A 65 7.50 -3.07 -5.70
CA GLN A 65 8.74 -3.69 -5.23
C GLN A 65 9.92 -2.70 -5.21
N ASN A 66 10.02 -1.84 -6.23
CA ASN A 66 11.02 -0.79 -6.28
C ASN A 66 10.81 0.25 -5.15
N ASP A 67 9.58 0.73 -4.96
CA ASP A 67 9.27 1.68 -3.89
C ASP A 67 9.51 1.09 -2.50
N PHE A 68 9.22 -0.20 -2.32
CA PHE A 68 9.50 -0.91 -1.08
C PHE A 68 11.00 -1.02 -0.80
N ALA A 69 11.82 -1.33 -1.81
CA ALA A 69 13.28 -1.35 -1.66
C ALA A 69 13.85 0.02 -1.28
N GLN A 70 13.32 1.10 -1.85
CA GLN A 70 13.68 2.47 -1.44
C GLN A 70 13.26 2.75 0.00
N ALA A 71 12.05 2.33 0.39
CA ALA A 71 11.56 2.54 1.74
C ALA A 71 12.40 1.82 2.80
N GLN A 72 12.86 0.60 2.53
CA GLN A 72 13.76 -0.15 3.42
C GLN A 72 15.00 0.64 3.85
N MET A 73 15.46 1.59 3.03
CA MET A 73 16.65 2.39 3.30
C MET A 73 16.37 3.70 4.05
N LEU A 74 15.11 4.14 4.11
CA LEU A 74 14.75 5.52 4.46
C LEU A 74 13.74 5.64 5.59
N VAL A 75 12.89 4.62 5.78
CA VAL A 75 11.75 4.71 6.71
C VAL A 75 12.08 4.05 8.05
N PRO A 76 11.47 4.49 9.15
CA PRO A 76 11.63 3.81 10.45
C PRO A 76 11.04 2.40 10.44
N ASP A 77 11.58 1.52 11.28
CA ASP A 77 11.18 0.11 11.41
C ASP A 77 9.66 -0.07 11.56
N THR A 78 9.02 0.78 12.37
CA THR A 78 7.57 0.70 12.57
C THR A 78 6.76 0.88 11.27
N VAL A 79 7.20 1.77 10.38
CA VAL A 79 6.59 1.98 9.06
C VAL A 79 6.95 0.83 8.13
N LEU A 80 8.22 0.38 8.17
CA LEU A 80 8.68 -0.73 7.33
C LEU A 80 7.92 -2.03 7.64
N ASP A 81 7.68 -2.33 8.92
CA ASP A 81 6.89 -3.48 9.36
C ASP A 81 5.45 -3.43 8.82
N ALA A 82 4.84 -2.25 8.83
CA ALA A 82 3.50 -2.06 8.29
C ALA A 82 3.47 -2.22 6.76
N ALA A 83 4.45 -1.66 6.06
CA ALA A 83 4.59 -1.85 4.62
C ALA A 83 4.88 -3.32 4.26
N ASN A 84 5.61 -4.03 5.11
CA ASN A 84 5.95 -5.43 4.90
C ASN A 84 4.70 -6.34 4.97
N ARG A 85 3.74 -6.05 5.86
CA ARG A 85 2.45 -6.75 5.88
C ARG A 85 1.68 -6.57 4.59
N VAL A 86 1.58 -5.33 4.09
CA VAL A 86 0.95 -5.03 2.80
C VAL A 86 1.64 -5.77 1.66
N ARG A 87 2.99 -5.79 1.63
CA ARG A 87 3.77 -6.50 0.62
C ARG A 87 3.48 -8.00 0.60
N ILE A 88 3.45 -8.64 1.78
CA ILE A 88 3.17 -10.07 1.91
C ILE A 88 1.74 -10.37 1.45
N ALA A 89 0.76 -9.55 1.86
CA ALA A 89 -0.64 -9.72 1.48
C ALA A 89 -0.85 -9.57 -0.04
N LEU A 90 -0.24 -8.57 -0.67
CA LEU A 90 -0.33 -8.37 -2.13
C LEU A 90 0.36 -9.51 -2.90
N ALA A 91 1.53 -9.95 -2.44
CA ALA A 91 2.22 -11.08 -3.04
C ALA A 91 1.41 -12.39 -2.92
N HIS A 92 0.72 -12.57 -1.80
CA HIS A 92 -0.19 -13.69 -1.59
C HIS A 92 -1.38 -13.66 -2.57
N ALA A 93 -2.09 -12.54 -2.66
CA ALA A 93 -3.19 -12.37 -3.62
C ALA A 93 -2.76 -12.63 -5.06
N HIS A 94 -1.62 -12.07 -5.46
CA HIS A 94 -1.07 -12.26 -6.79
C HIS A 94 -0.73 -13.71 -7.11
N LYS A 95 -0.09 -14.42 -6.17
CA LYS A 95 0.20 -15.85 -6.32
C LYS A 95 -1.09 -16.67 -6.41
N TRP A 96 -2.06 -16.39 -5.56
CA TRP A 96 -3.36 -17.08 -5.57
C TRP A 96 -4.05 -16.87 -6.91
N PHE A 97 -4.10 -15.65 -7.42
CA PHE A 97 -4.74 -15.37 -8.70
C PHE A 97 -4.05 -16.07 -9.88
N ARG A 98 -2.71 -16.12 -9.87
CA ARG A 98 -1.94 -16.90 -10.86
C ARG A 98 -2.32 -18.38 -10.83
N GLN A 99 -2.54 -18.95 -9.64
CA GLN A 99 -2.95 -20.34 -9.51
C GLN A 99 -4.36 -20.58 -10.05
N LEU A 100 -5.30 -19.65 -9.84
CA LEU A 100 -6.64 -19.70 -10.44
C LEU A 100 -6.56 -19.72 -11.98
N GLY A 101 -5.72 -18.87 -12.58
CA GLY A 101 -5.53 -18.85 -14.03
C GLY A 101 -4.91 -20.11 -14.64
N HIS A 102 -4.26 -20.96 -13.83
CA HIS A 102 -3.70 -22.24 -14.27
C HIS A 102 -4.64 -23.44 -14.00
N GLY A 103 -5.75 -23.24 -13.28
CA GLY A 103 -6.73 -24.28 -12.98
C GLY A 103 -7.58 -24.69 -14.19
N SER A 104 -7.93 -25.97 -14.29
CA SER A 104 -8.74 -26.54 -15.39
C SER A 104 -10.25 -26.32 -15.23
N ALA A 105 -10.71 -25.76 -14.11
CA ALA A 105 -12.12 -25.48 -13.83
C ALA A 105 -12.23 -24.08 -13.23
N THR A 106 -13.19 -23.29 -13.72
CA THR A 106 -13.61 -22.04 -13.09
C THR A 106 -14.11 -22.35 -11.68
N ASP A 107 -13.26 -22.10 -10.69
CA ASP A 107 -13.64 -22.21 -9.27
C ASP A 107 -14.22 -20.85 -8.84
N ASP A 108 -15.52 -20.68 -9.10
CA ASP A 108 -16.26 -19.47 -8.73
C ASP A 108 -16.06 -19.14 -7.25
N HIS A 109 -16.05 -20.16 -6.38
CA HIS A 109 -15.85 -19.99 -4.95
C HIS A 109 -14.46 -19.44 -4.63
N ALA A 110 -13.40 -20.02 -5.18
CA ALA A 110 -12.04 -19.52 -4.94
C ALA A 110 -11.81 -18.10 -5.52
N SER A 111 -12.53 -17.74 -6.59
CA SER A 111 -12.50 -16.37 -7.13
C SER A 111 -13.21 -15.36 -6.23
N GLU A 112 -14.31 -15.76 -5.58
CA GLU A 112 -15.03 -14.96 -4.59
C GLU A 112 -14.21 -14.77 -3.30
N GLU A 113 -13.52 -15.81 -2.84
CA GLU A 113 -12.63 -15.72 -1.68
C GLU A 113 -11.45 -14.76 -1.94
N LEU A 114 -10.82 -14.84 -3.12
CA LEU A 114 -9.78 -13.90 -3.51
C LEU A 114 -10.31 -12.45 -3.59
N ARG A 115 -11.55 -12.27 -4.07
CA ARG A 115 -12.21 -10.96 -4.09
C ARG A 115 -12.41 -10.40 -2.70
N ALA A 116 -12.93 -11.21 -1.77
CA ALA A 116 -13.07 -10.84 -0.37
C ALA A 116 -11.73 -10.50 0.27
N PHE A 117 -10.69 -11.29 -0.02
CA PHE A 117 -9.32 -11.03 0.44
C PHE A 117 -8.79 -9.67 -0.05
N LEU A 118 -8.95 -9.35 -1.33
CA LEU A 118 -8.54 -8.05 -1.90
C LEU A 118 -9.35 -6.89 -1.32
N LEU A 119 -10.62 -7.10 -0.96
CA LEU A 119 -11.40 -6.10 -0.22
C LEU A 119 -10.80 -5.84 1.16
N HIS A 120 -10.52 -6.88 1.94
CA HIS A 120 -9.88 -6.76 3.27
C HIS A 120 -8.45 -6.22 3.23
N LEU A 121 -7.70 -6.43 2.14
CA LEU A 121 -6.36 -5.88 1.98
C LEU A 121 -6.33 -4.33 2.06
N TRP A 122 -7.47 -3.69 1.82
CA TRP A 122 -7.63 -2.26 2.07
C TRP A 122 -7.34 -1.88 3.52
N ASP A 123 -7.75 -2.70 4.49
CA ASP A 123 -7.53 -2.43 5.92
C ASP A 123 -6.04 -2.43 6.28
N GLU A 124 -5.25 -3.35 5.70
CA GLU A 124 -3.80 -3.36 5.86
C GLU A 124 -3.15 -2.10 5.28
N ILE A 125 -3.63 -1.66 4.11
CA ILE A 125 -3.18 -0.42 3.47
C ILE A 125 -3.52 0.81 4.33
N THR A 126 -4.71 0.88 4.92
CA THR A 126 -5.10 1.97 5.83
C THR A 126 -4.33 1.90 7.15
N GLN A 127 -4.03 0.70 7.67
CA GLN A 127 -3.18 0.56 8.86
C GLN A 127 -1.76 1.04 8.61
N MET A 128 -1.17 0.74 7.44
CA MET A 128 0.12 1.28 7.01
C MET A 128 0.09 2.82 6.96
N GLN A 129 -0.96 3.41 6.38
CA GLN A 129 -1.12 4.86 6.33
C GLN A 129 -1.22 5.50 7.71
N ALA A 130 -1.92 4.87 8.64
CA ALA A 130 -2.04 5.36 10.00
C ALA A 130 -0.67 5.45 10.68
N VAL A 131 0.19 4.44 10.48
CA VAL A 131 1.57 4.42 10.99
C VAL A 131 2.42 5.50 10.32
N MET A 132 2.35 5.65 9.00
CA MET A 132 3.03 6.74 8.26
C MET A 132 2.63 8.12 8.77
N ARG A 133 1.32 8.35 8.99
CA ARG A 133 0.81 9.63 9.51
C ARG A 133 1.27 9.91 10.93
N LYS A 134 1.38 8.87 11.77
CA LYS A 134 1.95 8.98 13.11
C LYS A 134 3.42 9.37 13.07
N ASP A 135 4.19 8.74 12.18
CA ASP A 135 5.60 9.08 11.99
C ASP A 135 5.80 10.52 11.53
N LEU A 136 4.93 11.02 10.63
CA LEU A 136 4.94 12.43 10.20
C LEU A 136 4.38 13.41 11.24
N GLY A 137 3.90 12.94 12.40
CA GLY A 137 3.33 13.80 13.45
C GLY A 137 1.94 14.37 13.14
N VAL A 138 1.23 13.83 12.14
CA VAL A 138 -0.09 14.31 11.68
C VAL A 138 -1.24 13.33 11.97
N GLY A 139 -0.97 12.27 12.74
CA GLY A 139 -1.96 11.24 13.09
C GLY A 139 -1.61 10.51 14.38
N SER A 140 -2.59 9.77 14.91
CA SER A 140 -2.45 9.02 16.17
C SER A 140 -1.86 7.62 15.99
N GLY A 141 -1.72 7.14 14.75
CA GLY A 141 -1.42 5.73 14.45
C GLY A 141 -2.67 4.84 14.34
N VAL A 142 -3.85 5.43 14.52
CA VAL A 142 -5.14 4.76 14.34
C VAL A 142 -5.69 5.10 12.95
N PRO A 143 -6.11 4.09 12.15
CA PRO A 143 -6.86 4.29 10.91
C PRO A 143 -7.99 5.32 11.04
N VAL A 144 -8.09 6.24 10.07
CA VAL A 144 -9.23 7.16 10.02
C VAL A 144 -10.45 6.39 9.48
N PRO A 145 -11.61 6.41 10.15
CA PRO A 145 -12.78 5.60 9.76
C PRO A 145 -13.32 5.89 8.35
N SER A 146 -13.10 7.09 7.82
CA SER A 146 -13.64 7.58 6.54
C SER A 146 -13.14 6.83 5.30
N GLU A 147 -12.10 5.99 5.45
CA GLU A 147 -11.61 5.18 4.34
C GLU A 147 -12.24 3.78 4.27
N ARG A 148 -13.08 3.37 5.23
CA ARG A 148 -13.77 2.07 5.17
C ARG A 148 -14.96 2.15 4.21
N PRO A 149 -15.14 1.20 3.27
CA PRO A 149 -16.32 1.13 2.41
C PRO A 149 -17.63 1.15 3.21
N GLU A 150 -17.63 0.50 4.38
CA GLU A 150 -18.77 0.42 5.31
C GLU A 150 -19.12 1.76 5.97
N ALA A 151 -18.16 2.69 6.07
CA ALA A 151 -18.37 4.01 6.66
C ALA A 151 -18.96 5.01 5.65
N TYR A 152 -18.86 4.72 4.35
CA TYR A 152 -19.52 5.50 3.32
C TYR A 152 -20.98 5.06 3.18
N ARG A 153 -21.90 5.84 3.75
CA ARG A 153 -23.31 5.76 3.39
C ARG A 153 -23.54 6.70 2.19
N PRO A 154 -23.91 6.20 1.01
CA PRO A 154 -24.21 7.09 -0.12
C PRO A 154 -25.40 7.98 0.25
N PRO A 155 -25.43 9.25 -0.20
CA PRO A 155 -26.58 10.10 0.02
C PRO A 155 -27.82 9.45 -0.61
N GLY A 156 -28.82 9.12 0.23
CA GLY A 156 -30.10 8.52 -0.18
C GLY A 156 -30.36 7.06 0.25
N ALA A 157 -29.50 6.45 1.09
CA ALA A 157 -29.74 5.14 1.71
C ALA A 157 -30.29 5.24 3.15
#